data_AF-W1NR79-F1
#
_entry.id   AF-W1NR79-F1
#
_cell.length_a   1.000
_cell.length_b   1.000
_cell.length_c   1.000
_cell.angle_alpha   90.00
_cell.angle_beta   90.00
_cell.angle_gamma   90.00
#
_symmetry.space_group_name_H-M   'P 1'
#
loop_
_entity.id
_entity.type
_entity.pdbx_description
1 polymer ?
#
loop_
_entity_poly.entity_id
_entity_poly.type
_entity_poly.pdbx_seq_one_letter_code
_entity_poly.pdbx_strand_id
1 'polypeptide(L)'
;MAGVAEVADNDTIQNGFSLDIKSLLSGEERDFLIRSNDDQVKIGELNGKVIGLFFSASWSGPCMTFTPELIAIYKELEIAIKGDFEVVFVSLDSEEKSFEEYFSKMPWLAIPFSDSKTRSKLEKDFKVSSIPHLIIVGKDGKILTTGGVDIASNYGVDGYPFLPERLEEVNEEDEAIRQNQSLRPLLVTNTRGFVISNDNKQIPVSELEGKTIGFYFAAYGHPYCQTFTPELIRVYEKLKENGENFEIVLVSSDLKLESFNKHFSSMPWFALPFQDTALTRLTRIFQIQGFPTLLVVGPDGKTLKDDAVGAIEEHGVEAYPFTPERFIELVEIEKERLKSLNIESLLLTEDRDFVIDKSGNEVPISDLAGKNVCLYFAAKWCHLCHDFMPKLIHVYNDIKARDPNFEIVFISGDQDEASFNDFLWDMPWLALPYGDMAVGKLLQLFKIASVPTLVVVGKDGGLVSSNAIKLLWKHGPRSYPFTEKRLKEIKEEVRNWPKHMNLSVHSEHPLVFTKGRWYICDGCNKGGFGWTYYCKKCDYDLHPECALEKKEERANGTS
;
A
#
# COMPACT_ATOMS: atom_id res chain seq x y z
N MET A 1 -5.25 -9.76 12.95
CA MET A 1 -4.76 -10.27 14.24
C MET A 1 -3.25 -10.22 14.23
N ALA A 2 -2.71 -9.05 14.57
CA ALA A 2 -1.29 -8.82 14.84
C ALA A 2 -1.23 -8.25 16.25
N GLY A 3 -0.31 -8.79 17.06
CA GLY A 3 -0.32 -8.66 18.51
C GLY A 3 -0.13 -7.22 18.96
N VAL A 4 -0.95 -6.85 19.94
CA VAL A 4 -0.70 -5.74 20.86
C VAL A 4 0.68 -5.98 21.46
N ALA A 5 1.64 -5.10 21.17
CA ALA A 5 2.91 -5.12 21.86
C ALA A 5 2.62 -4.82 23.33
N GLU A 6 2.85 -5.80 24.20
CA GLU A 6 2.86 -5.61 25.64
C GLU A 6 3.82 -4.46 25.97
N VAL A 7 3.27 -3.41 26.56
CA VAL A 7 4.02 -2.35 27.20
C VAL A 7 4.95 -3.02 28.21
N ALA A 8 6.25 -3.00 27.92
CA ALA A 8 7.24 -3.56 28.80
C ALA A 8 7.20 -2.79 30.12
N ASP A 9 6.85 -3.52 31.17
CA ASP A 9 6.84 -3.11 32.57
C ASP A 9 8.24 -2.57 32.93
N ASN A 10 8.38 -1.24 32.99
CA ASN A 10 9.63 -0.58 33.37
C ASN A 10 9.48 -0.06 34.80
N ASP A 11 9.95 -0.91 35.72
CA ASP A 11 10.33 -0.67 37.11
C ASP A 11 9.72 0.53 37.85
N THR A 12 8.93 0.19 38.85
CA THR A 12 8.35 1.04 39.88
C THR A 12 9.39 1.99 40.49
N ILE A 13 9.44 3.24 40.01
CA ILE A 13 9.98 4.34 40.80
C ILE A 13 8.99 4.52 41.96
N GLN A 14 9.51 4.43 43.19
CA GLN A 14 8.74 4.39 44.44
C GLN A 14 7.60 5.43 44.45
N ASN A 15 6.36 4.95 44.26
CA ASN A 15 5.14 5.72 44.48
C ASN A 15 5.07 6.13 45.95
N GLY A 16 5.55 7.33 46.28
CA GLY A 16 5.46 7.87 47.64
C GLY A 16 6.41 9.04 47.97
N PHE A 17 7.50 9.24 47.24
CA PHE A 17 8.42 10.35 47.50
C PHE A 17 8.11 11.56 46.60
N SER A 18 7.68 12.66 47.21
CA SER A 18 7.61 13.97 46.56
C SER A 18 9.03 14.53 46.47
N LEU A 19 9.49 14.83 45.26
CA LEU A 19 10.76 15.50 45.03
C LEU A 19 10.58 16.99 45.34
N ASP A 20 11.44 17.53 46.19
CA ASP A 20 11.58 18.98 46.29
C ASP A 20 12.30 19.48 45.02
N ILE A 21 11.54 20.05 44.08
CA ILE A 21 12.05 20.62 42.82
C ILE A 21 13.20 21.58 43.08
N LYS A 22 13.13 22.37 44.16
CA LYS A 22 14.21 23.28 44.53
C LYS A 22 15.49 22.51 44.84
N SER A 23 15.43 21.54 45.75
CA SER A 23 16.59 20.69 46.07
C SER A 23 17.07 19.82 44.91
N LEU A 24 16.18 19.43 44.00
CA LEU A 24 16.51 18.59 42.85
C LEU A 24 17.34 19.37 41.83
N LEU A 25 16.92 20.60 41.53
CA LEU A 25 17.53 21.41 40.50
C LEU A 25 18.69 22.26 41.03
N SER A 26 18.79 22.55 42.34
CA SER A 26 19.85 23.40 42.91
C SER A 26 21.22 22.72 42.95
N GLY A 27 22.28 23.53 42.85
CA GLY A 27 23.66 23.14 43.06
C GLY A 27 24.12 23.50 44.48
N GLU A 28 25.36 23.16 44.85
CA GLU A 28 25.91 23.45 46.19
C GLU A 28 25.84 24.94 46.57
N GLU A 29 25.98 25.83 45.58
CA GLU A 29 25.96 27.29 45.76
C GLU A 29 25.04 28.01 44.76
N ARG A 30 24.15 27.28 44.07
CA ARG A 30 23.44 27.77 42.87
C ARG A 30 21.95 27.49 42.95
N ASP A 31 21.14 28.55 42.99
CA ASP A 31 19.67 28.50 43.16
C ASP A 31 18.89 29.01 41.93
N PHE A 32 19.56 29.11 40.78
CA PHE A 32 18.99 29.58 39.51
C PHE A 32 19.16 28.56 38.37
N LEU A 33 18.36 28.76 37.32
CA LEU A 33 18.50 28.18 35.98
C LEU A 33 18.80 29.32 34.99
N ILE A 34 19.22 28.98 33.77
CA ILE A 34 19.49 29.97 32.72
C ILE A 34 18.50 29.85 31.58
N ARG A 35 18.20 30.99 30.95
CA ARG A 35 17.59 31.08 29.62
C ARG A 35 18.68 31.07 28.54
N SER A 36 18.28 30.89 27.29
CA SER A 36 19.20 30.88 26.13
C SER A 36 19.90 32.23 25.87
N ASN A 37 19.45 33.31 26.52
CA ASN A 37 20.10 34.62 26.53
C ASN A 37 20.91 34.87 27.81
N ASP A 38 21.22 33.83 28.58
CA ASP A 38 21.94 33.83 29.86
C ASP A 38 21.21 34.52 31.04
N ASP A 39 19.94 34.92 30.86
CA ASP A 39 19.15 35.45 31.96
C ASP A 39 18.94 34.36 33.03
N GLN A 40 19.18 34.74 34.28
CA GLN A 40 19.01 33.85 35.43
C GLN A 40 17.57 33.88 35.93
N VAL A 41 17.00 32.69 36.11
CA VAL A 41 15.65 32.48 36.65
C VAL A 41 15.77 31.72 37.97
N LYS A 42 15.19 32.24 39.05
CA LYS A 42 15.27 31.54 40.34
C LYS A 42 14.47 30.25 40.28
N ILE A 43 15.02 29.17 40.82
CA ILE A 43 14.34 27.85 40.81
C ILE A 43 12.99 27.90 41.53
N GLY A 44 12.84 28.77 42.54
CA GLY A 44 11.57 28.95 43.24
C GLY A 44 10.41 29.48 42.38
N GLU A 45 10.70 30.06 41.20
CA GLU A 45 9.69 30.51 40.23
C GLU A 45 9.01 29.33 39.50
N LEU A 46 9.58 28.12 39.57
CA LEU A 46 9.03 26.89 38.99
C LEU A 46 8.02 26.21 39.93
N ASN A 47 7.88 26.68 41.18
CA ASN A 47 6.98 26.08 42.16
C ASN A 47 5.53 26.06 41.68
N GLY A 48 4.89 24.88 41.75
CA GLY A 48 3.50 24.70 41.34
C GLY A 48 3.29 24.53 39.83
N LYS A 49 4.36 24.45 39.04
CA LYS A 49 4.31 24.08 37.62
C LYS A 49 4.53 22.58 37.42
N VAL A 50 4.08 22.07 36.28
CA VAL A 50 4.52 20.76 35.78
C VAL A 50 5.88 20.96 35.11
N ILE A 51 6.88 20.16 35.48
CA ILE A 51 8.26 20.30 35.02
C ILE A 51 8.66 19.12 34.13
N GLY A 52 9.12 19.39 32.92
CA GLY A 52 9.76 18.40 32.05
C GLY A 52 11.29 18.46 32.17
N LEU A 53 11.93 17.45 32.76
CA LEU A 53 13.39 17.32 32.72
C LEU A 53 13.80 16.69 31.39
N PHE A 54 14.36 17.49 30.50
CA PHE A 54 14.71 17.08 29.14
C PHE A 54 16.21 16.80 29.04
N PHE A 55 16.59 15.54 29.00
CA PHE A 55 17.96 15.08 28.80
C PHE A 55 18.21 14.90 27.31
N SER A 56 19.14 15.68 26.77
CA SER A 56 19.40 15.74 25.34
C SER A 56 20.82 16.22 25.05
N ALA A 57 21.27 16.02 23.80
CA ALA A 57 22.57 16.50 23.34
C ALA A 57 22.58 16.81 21.84
N SER A 58 23.41 17.77 21.44
CA SER A 58 23.51 18.27 20.07
C SER A 58 24.04 17.24 19.07
N TRP A 59 24.83 16.28 19.54
CA TRP A 59 25.41 15.21 18.72
C TRP A 59 24.43 14.07 18.41
N SER A 60 23.28 14.02 19.08
CA SER A 60 22.32 12.92 18.94
C SER A 60 21.28 13.19 17.86
N GLY A 61 21.28 12.39 16.79
CA GLY A 61 20.30 12.46 15.71
C GLY A 61 18.84 12.41 16.20
N PRO A 62 18.45 11.42 17.03
CA PRO A 62 17.11 11.36 17.61
C PRO A 62 16.73 12.62 18.42
N CYS A 63 17.68 13.22 19.16
CA CYS A 63 17.44 14.47 19.88
C CYS A 63 17.17 15.64 18.95
N MET A 64 17.93 15.72 17.86
CA MET A 64 17.76 16.75 16.83
C MET A 64 16.42 16.63 16.10
N THR A 65 15.84 15.42 16.03
CA THR A 65 14.49 15.19 15.50
C THR A 65 13.41 15.57 16.51
N PHE A 66 13.53 15.17 17.78
CA PHE A 66 12.49 15.38 18.80
C PHE A 66 12.41 16.82 19.32
N THR A 67 13.53 17.56 19.34
CA THR A 67 13.56 18.91 19.92
C THR A 67 12.60 19.88 19.23
N PRO A 68 12.55 19.97 17.89
CA PRO A 68 11.54 20.77 17.21
C PRO A 68 10.10 20.38 17.56
N GLU A 69 9.80 19.08 17.73
CA GLU A 69 8.47 18.59 18.15
C GLU A 69 8.14 19.12 19.56
N LEU A 70 9.05 18.96 20.52
CA LEU A 70 8.86 19.45 21.88
C LEU A 70 8.73 20.98 21.95
N ILE A 71 9.43 21.73 21.09
CA ILE A 71 9.29 23.19 20.98
C ILE A 71 7.87 23.58 20.55
N ALA A 72 7.29 22.87 19.58
CA ALA A 72 5.93 23.13 19.11
C ALA A 72 4.90 22.88 20.23
N ILE A 73 5.03 21.73 20.92
CA ILE A 73 4.18 21.37 22.07
C ILE A 73 4.31 22.41 23.18
N TYR A 74 5.53 22.79 23.55
CA TYR A 74 5.82 23.77 24.60
C TYR A 74 5.13 25.12 24.31
N LYS A 75 5.30 25.66 23.09
CA LYS A 75 4.72 26.95 22.70
C LYS A 75 3.19 26.94 22.72
N GLU A 76 2.58 25.84 22.28
CA GLU A 76 1.12 25.73 22.33
C GLU A 76 0.61 25.60 23.77
N LEU A 77 1.26 24.80 24.62
CA LEU A 77 0.91 24.71 26.04
C LEU A 77 1.09 26.06 26.76
N GLU A 78 2.15 26.81 26.44
CA GLU A 78 2.36 28.15 27.01
C GLU A 78 1.12 29.06 26.81
N ILE A 79 0.50 28.98 25.62
CA ILE A 79 -0.74 29.71 25.29
C ILE A 79 -1.96 29.06 25.96
N ALA A 80 -2.13 27.75 25.82
CA ALA A 80 -3.34 27.03 26.21
C ALA A 80 -3.54 26.97 27.73
N ILE A 81 -2.46 26.79 28.50
CA ILE A 81 -2.48 26.63 29.97
C ILE A 81 -1.76 27.75 30.70
N LYS A 82 -1.47 28.88 30.03
CA LYS A 82 -0.89 30.10 30.62
C LYS A 82 0.44 29.87 31.35
N GLY A 83 1.30 29.03 30.79
CA GLY A 83 2.67 28.81 31.30
C GLY A 83 2.79 27.90 32.53
N ASP A 84 1.79 27.06 32.77
CA ASP A 84 1.76 26.04 33.85
C ASP A 84 2.70 24.84 33.60
N PHE A 85 3.31 24.75 32.42
CA PHE A 85 4.31 23.76 32.04
C PHE A 85 5.65 24.45 31.76
N GLU A 86 6.74 23.93 32.32
CA GLU A 86 8.10 24.41 32.09
C GLU A 86 9.03 23.24 31.77
N VAL A 87 10.00 23.45 30.88
CA VAL A 87 11.01 22.45 30.55
C VAL A 87 12.36 22.88 31.11
N VAL A 88 13.10 21.94 31.67
CA VAL A 88 14.48 22.14 32.14
C VAL A 88 15.39 21.23 31.36
N PHE A 89 16.19 21.83 30.49
CA PHE A 89 17.19 21.16 29.69
C PHE A 89 18.38 20.74 30.56
N VAL A 90 18.67 19.43 30.52
CA VAL A 90 19.84 18.81 31.13
C VAL A 90 20.73 18.31 29.99
N SER A 91 21.71 19.12 29.60
CA SER A 91 22.60 18.79 28.49
C SER A 91 23.55 17.65 28.83
N LEU A 92 23.70 16.72 27.87
CA LEU A 92 24.75 15.69 27.85
C LEU A 92 25.89 16.05 26.86
N ASP A 93 25.95 17.30 26.41
CA ASP A 93 27.09 17.79 25.63
C ASP A 93 28.35 17.85 26.51
N SER A 94 29.49 17.50 25.91
CA SER A 94 30.81 17.56 26.54
C SER A 94 31.51 18.91 26.36
N GLU A 95 31.05 19.74 25.42
CA GLU A 95 31.63 21.04 25.08
C GLU A 95 30.61 22.17 25.26
N GLU A 96 31.04 23.27 25.87
CA GLU A 96 30.19 24.43 26.17
C GLU A 96 29.64 25.06 24.89
N LYS A 97 30.46 25.18 23.85
CA LYS A 97 30.05 25.71 22.55
C LYS A 97 28.92 24.89 21.92
N SER A 98 28.99 23.56 21.98
CA SER A 98 27.94 22.67 21.47
C SER A 98 26.64 22.84 22.26
N PHE A 99 26.74 22.99 23.58
CA PHE A 99 25.61 23.31 24.44
C PHE A 99 24.95 24.64 24.05
N GLU A 100 25.73 25.73 23.93
CA GLU A 100 25.23 27.06 23.58
C GLU A 100 24.53 27.07 22.22
N GLU A 101 25.17 26.51 21.18
CA GLU A 101 24.62 26.47 19.82
C GLU A 101 23.29 25.71 19.76
N TYR A 102 23.15 24.64 20.55
CA TYR A 102 21.94 23.84 20.59
C TYR A 102 20.85 24.47 21.47
N PHE A 103 21.22 24.94 22.67
CA PHE A 103 20.31 25.58 23.62
C PHE A 103 19.76 26.91 23.10
N SER A 104 20.51 27.63 22.26
CA SER A 104 20.05 28.87 21.61
C SER A 104 18.74 28.74 20.83
N LYS A 105 18.38 27.51 20.45
CA LYS A 105 17.16 27.19 19.68
C LYS A 105 15.97 26.84 20.58
N MET A 106 16.18 26.68 21.89
CA MET A 106 15.18 26.22 22.84
C MET A 106 14.54 27.40 23.59
N PRO A 107 13.20 27.40 23.79
CA PRO A 107 12.48 28.48 24.47
C PRO A 107 12.46 28.36 26.01
N TRP A 108 12.99 27.25 26.55
CA TRP A 108 12.87 26.87 27.96
C TRP A 108 14.18 27.06 28.74
N LEU A 109 14.19 26.62 30.00
CA LEU A 109 15.31 26.82 30.92
C LEU A 109 16.36 25.69 30.81
N ALA A 110 17.59 25.93 31.26
CA ALA A 110 18.63 24.91 31.36
C ALA A 110 19.36 24.95 32.70
N ILE A 111 19.89 23.79 33.11
CA ILE A 111 20.97 23.73 34.10
C ILE A 111 22.22 24.33 33.44
N PRO A 112 22.89 25.33 34.06
CA PRO A 112 24.09 25.93 33.49
C PRO A 112 25.13 24.87 33.11
N PHE A 113 25.79 25.03 31.96
CA PHE A 113 26.80 24.07 31.49
C PHE A 113 27.92 23.86 32.53
N SER A 114 28.31 24.93 33.22
CA SER A 114 29.29 24.93 34.30
C SER A 114 28.92 24.07 35.51
N ASP A 115 27.63 23.78 35.73
CA ASP A 115 27.15 22.92 36.81
C ASP A 115 27.08 21.45 36.38
N SER A 116 28.23 20.89 36.02
CA SER A 116 28.37 19.48 35.62
C SER A 116 28.01 18.51 36.75
N LYS A 117 28.20 18.90 38.02
CA LYS A 117 27.83 18.11 39.20
C LYS A 117 26.33 17.83 39.23
N THR A 118 25.50 18.87 39.07
CA THR A 118 24.04 18.73 39.09
C THR A 118 23.56 17.94 37.87
N ARG A 119 24.09 18.23 36.67
CA ARG A 119 23.73 17.47 35.45
C ARG A 119 24.02 15.98 35.61
N SER A 120 25.23 15.62 36.06
CA SER A 120 25.64 14.22 36.28
C SER A 120 24.84 13.54 37.40
N LYS A 121 24.49 14.28 38.45
CA LYS A 121 23.62 13.78 39.53
C LYS A 121 22.23 13.45 39.00
N LEU A 122 21.61 14.35 38.24
CA LEU A 122 20.28 14.13 37.65
C LEU A 122 20.29 12.93 36.70
N GLU A 123 21.29 12.83 35.81
CA GLU A 123 21.44 11.68 34.91
C GLU A 123 21.48 10.35 35.66
N LYS A 124 22.26 10.31 36.76
CA LYS A 124 22.41 9.12 37.60
C LYS A 124 21.15 8.81 38.42
N ASP A 125 20.57 9.82 39.08
CA ASP A 125 19.42 9.66 39.97
C ASP A 125 18.20 9.14 39.19
N PHE A 126 18.04 9.61 37.95
CA PHE A 126 16.99 9.16 37.04
C PHE A 126 17.38 7.99 36.13
N LYS A 127 18.60 7.45 36.27
CA LYS A 127 19.11 6.30 35.49
C LYS A 127 18.94 6.48 33.98
N VAL A 128 19.24 7.67 33.47
CA VAL A 128 19.09 7.98 32.03
C VAL A 128 20.07 7.13 31.22
N SER A 129 19.54 6.15 30.47
CA SER A 129 20.34 5.20 29.67
C SER A 129 20.37 5.53 28.18
N SER A 130 19.49 6.41 27.71
CA SER A 130 19.36 6.81 26.30
C SER A 130 18.80 8.22 26.19
N ILE A 131 19.12 8.91 25.09
CA ILE A 131 18.58 10.25 24.78
C ILE A 131 17.94 10.25 23.37
N PRO A 132 16.87 11.05 23.14
CA PRO A 132 16.25 11.99 24.09
C PRO A 132 15.55 11.27 25.24
N HIS A 133 15.53 11.88 26.42
CA HIS A 133 14.78 11.40 27.57
C HIS A 133 14.03 12.57 28.21
N LEU A 134 12.74 12.40 28.50
CA LEU A 134 11.89 13.45 29.06
C LEU A 134 11.13 12.89 30.24
N ILE A 135 11.42 13.42 31.43
CA ILE A 135 10.77 13.02 32.68
C ILE A 135 9.82 14.13 33.08
N ILE A 136 8.57 13.79 33.35
CA ILE A 136 7.56 14.75 33.77
C ILE A 136 7.38 14.66 35.28
N VAL A 137 7.54 15.79 35.94
CA VAL A 137 7.33 15.97 37.38
C VAL A 137 6.12 16.87 37.59
N GLY A 138 5.17 16.41 38.38
CA GLY A 138 3.93 17.11 38.67
C GLY A 138 4.13 18.30 39.59
N LYS A 139 3.06 19.09 39.73
CA LYS A 139 3.02 20.29 40.60
C LYS A 139 3.32 20.00 42.07
N ASP A 140 3.09 18.75 42.50
CA ASP A 140 3.34 18.26 43.86
C ASP A 140 4.72 17.60 44.02
N GLY A 141 5.59 17.69 43.01
CA GLY A 141 6.92 17.10 43.01
C GLY A 141 6.96 15.59 42.75
N LYS A 142 5.83 14.94 42.47
CA LYS A 142 5.82 13.51 42.11
C LYS A 142 6.19 13.33 40.64
N ILE A 143 6.90 12.25 40.33
CA ILE A 143 7.14 11.85 38.95
C ILE A 143 5.82 11.35 38.36
N LEU A 144 5.33 12.01 37.31
CA LEU A 144 4.13 11.58 36.58
C LEU A 144 4.47 10.50 35.56
N THR A 145 5.62 10.63 34.88
CA THR A 145 6.11 9.64 33.91
C THR A 145 7.59 9.86 33.60
N THR A 146 8.30 8.79 33.27
CA THR A 146 9.66 8.83 32.69
C THR A 146 9.65 8.61 31.18
N GLY A 147 8.51 8.24 30.59
CA GLY A 147 8.30 8.03 29.16
C GLY A 147 7.77 9.27 28.44
N GLY A 148 8.16 10.47 28.88
CA GLY A 148 7.59 11.72 28.37
C GLY A 148 7.85 11.96 26.88
N VAL A 149 8.94 11.40 26.32
CA VAL A 149 9.23 11.48 24.88
C VAL A 149 8.14 10.77 24.08
N ASP A 150 7.82 9.52 24.44
CA ASP A 150 6.82 8.72 23.74
C ASP A 150 5.44 9.36 23.84
N ILE A 151 5.09 9.92 24.99
CA ILE A 151 3.81 10.60 25.16
C ILE A 151 3.78 11.90 24.35
N ALA A 152 4.84 12.71 24.39
CA ALA A 152 4.89 13.95 23.61
C ALA A 152 4.81 13.67 22.09
N SER A 153 5.53 12.68 21.57
CA SER A 153 5.52 12.35 20.14
C SER A 153 4.18 11.75 19.68
N ASN A 154 3.53 10.91 20.50
CA ASN A 154 2.28 10.24 20.11
C ASN A 154 1.02 11.07 20.43
N TYR A 155 1.05 11.82 21.54
CA TYR A 155 -0.11 12.55 22.05
C TYR A 155 -0.03 14.06 21.84
N GLY A 156 1.17 14.61 21.65
CA GLY A 156 1.37 16.05 21.49
C GLY A 156 0.86 16.82 22.71
N VAL A 157 0.15 17.92 22.44
CA VAL A 157 -0.44 18.79 23.47
C VAL A 157 -1.61 18.13 24.22
N ASP A 158 -2.33 17.21 23.56
CA ASP A 158 -3.50 16.54 24.14
C ASP A 158 -3.11 15.63 25.31
N GLY A 159 -1.85 15.16 25.29
CA GLY A 159 -1.29 14.30 26.33
C GLY A 159 -1.06 15.01 27.66
N TYR A 160 -1.04 16.35 27.71
CA TYR A 160 -0.82 17.10 28.96
C TYR A 160 -1.90 16.78 30.00
N PRO A 161 -1.55 16.48 31.28
CA PRO A 161 -0.25 16.66 31.94
C PRO A 161 0.67 15.43 31.91
N PHE A 162 0.57 14.60 30.86
CA PHE A 162 1.38 13.41 30.58
C PHE A 162 1.15 12.26 31.58
N LEU A 163 -0.09 12.08 32.00
CA LEU A 163 -0.54 11.01 32.90
C LEU A 163 -1.16 9.85 32.11
N PRO A 164 -0.95 8.58 32.50
CA PRO A 164 -1.60 7.44 31.85
C PRO A 164 -3.13 7.58 31.75
N GLU A 165 -3.79 8.05 32.82
CA GLU A 165 -5.24 8.25 32.83
C GLU A 165 -5.69 9.28 31.78
N ARG A 166 -4.89 10.34 31.57
CA ARG A 166 -5.17 11.32 30.51
C ARG A 166 -5.03 10.71 29.12
N LEU A 167 -4.09 9.77 28.92
CA LEU A 167 -3.92 9.12 27.62
C LEU A 167 -5.13 8.23 27.27
N GLU A 168 -5.70 7.56 28.27
CA GLU A 168 -6.96 6.82 28.11
C GLU A 168 -8.09 7.75 27.68
N GLU A 169 -8.25 8.90 28.35
CA GLU A 169 -9.25 9.92 27.96
C GLU A 169 -9.05 10.41 26.51
N VAL A 170 -7.81 10.70 26.11
CA VAL A 170 -7.51 11.15 24.72
C VAL A 170 -7.86 10.05 23.71
N ASN A 171 -7.57 8.79 24.03
CA ASN A 171 -7.92 7.67 23.15
C ASN A 171 -9.45 7.53 22.98
N GLU A 172 -10.22 7.77 24.04
CA GLU A 172 -11.69 7.81 24.00
C GLU A 172 -12.22 9.02 23.20
N GLU A 173 -11.60 10.19 23.37
CA GLU A 173 -11.89 11.40 22.60
C GLU A 173 -11.66 11.17 21.09
N ASP A 174 -10.55 10.54 20.72
CA ASP A 174 -10.23 10.20 19.34
C ASP A 174 -11.24 9.20 18.74
N GLU A 175 -11.67 8.20 19.52
CA GLU A 175 -12.70 7.26 19.09
C GLU A 175 -14.06 7.95 18.89
N ALA A 176 -14.43 8.86 19.78
CA ALA A 176 -15.64 9.66 19.63
C ALA A 176 -15.59 10.54 18.38
N ILE A 177 -14.41 11.09 18.03
CA ILE A 177 -14.19 11.85 16.78
C ILE A 177 -14.32 10.94 15.56
N ARG A 178 -13.78 9.71 15.60
CA ARG A 178 -13.95 8.74 14.50
C ARG A 178 -15.42 8.39 14.27
N GLN A 179 -16.18 8.20 15.34
CA GLN A 179 -17.60 7.83 15.26
C GLN A 179 -18.50 9.00 14.82
N ASN A 180 -18.20 10.21 15.28
CA ASN A 180 -19.01 11.42 15.03
C ASN A 180 -18.22 12.45 14.21
N GLN A 181 -17.58 11.97 13.15
CA GLN A 181 -16.64 12.76 12.36
C GLN A 181 -17.31 13.98 11.74
N SER A 182 -16.61 15.11 11.83
CA SER A 182 -16.93 16.35 11.14
C SER A 182 -15.64 17.09 10.82
N LEU A 183 -15.66 17.98 9.83
CA LEU A 183 -14.42 18.62 9.35
C LEU A 183 -13.76 19.51 10.41
N ARG A 184 -14.55 20.30 11.13
CA ARG A 184 -14.04 21.33 12.03
C ARG A 184 -13.17 20.75 13.16
N PRO A 185 -13.58 19.70 13.90
CA PRO A 185 -12.72 19.07 14.89
C PRO A 185 -11.41 18.50 14.33
N LEU A 186 -11.31 18.17 13.04
CA LEU A 186 -10.09 17.66 12.42
C LEU A 186 -9.08 18.78 12.12
N LEU A 187 -9.59 19.94 11.67
CA LEU A 187 -8.75 21.05 11.22
C LEU A 187 -8.62 22.19 12.23
N VAL A 188 -9.41 22.26 13.30
CA VAL A 188 -9.35 23.33 14.32
C VAL A 188 -8.70 22.80 15.61
N THR A 189 -7.76 23.57 16.17
CA THR A 189 -7.18 23.35 17.51
C THR A 189 -7.56 24.52 18.41
N ASN A 190 -7.20 24.44 19.70
CA ASN A 190 -7.47 25.51 20.67
C ASN A 190 -6.78 26.83 20.31
N THR A 191 -5.68 26.77 19.56
CA THR A 191 -4.83 27.92 19.25
C THR A 191 -4.91 28.38 17.79
N ARG A 192 -5.50 27.57 16.89
CA ARG A 192 -5.45 27.82 15.45
C ARG A 192 -6.76 27.45 14.76
N GLY A 193 -7.21 28.28 13.83
CA GLY A 193 -8.51 28.12 13.13
C GLY A 193 -8.44 28.32 11.61
N PHE A 194 -7.25 28.20 11.02
CA PHE A 194 -6.98 28.46 9.61
C PHE A 194 -6.04 27.40 9.01
N VAL A 195 -6.04 27.29 7.68
CA VAL A 195 -4.98 26.65 6.89
C VAL A 195 -4.19 27.72 6.14
N ILE A 196 -3.06 27.39 5.54
CA ILE A 196 -2.28 28.33 4.74
C ILE A 196 -2.31 27.98 3.25
N SER A 197 -2.39 28.97 2.39
CA SER A 197 -2.15 28.83 0.94
C SER A 197 -0.66 28.93 0.61
N ASN A 198 -0.30 28.60 -0.63
CA ASN A 198 1.09 28.63 -1.12
C ASN A 198 1.75 30.03 -1.10
N ASP A 199 0.95 31.10 -1.07
CA ASP A 199 1.39 32.48 -0.86
C ASP A 199 1.39 32.91 0.62
N ASN A 200 1.29 31.94 1.54
CA ASN A 200 1.26 32.10 3.00
C ASN A 200 0.07 32.92 3.53
N LYS A 201 -1.03 33.04 2.79
CA LYS A 201 -2.26 33.63 3.33
C LYS A 201 -2.96 32.64 4.25
N GLN A 202 -3.46 33.14 5.37
CA GLN A 202 -4.28 32.36 6.29
C GLN A 202 -5.72 32.30 5.78
N ILE A 203 -6.22 31.09 5.57
CA ILE A 203 -7.57 30.80 5.08
C ILE A 203 -8.36 30.17 6.23
N PRO A 204 -9.45 30.78 6.72
CA PRO A 204 -10.27 30.21 7.77
C PRO A 204 -10.79 28.81 7.41
N VAL A 205 -10.79 27.89 8.38
CA VAL A 205 -11.29 26.51 8.17
C VAL A 205 -12.75 26.48 7.72
N SER A 206 -13.55 27.51 8.07
CA SER A 206 -14.93 27.65 7.60
C SER A 206 -15.08 27.76 6.08
N GLU A 207 -14.04 28.16 5.34
CA GLU A 207 -14.07 28.20 3.87
C GLU A 207 -13.90 26.81 3.23
N LEU A 208 -13.51 25.81 4.02
CA LEU A 208 -13.37 24.41 3.61
C LEU A 208 -14.61 23.58 3.98
N GLU A 209 -15.48 24.07 4.87
CA GLU A 209 -16.70 23.37 5.27
C GLU A 209 -17.64 23.16 4.07
N GLY A 210 -18.18 21.94 3.93
CA GLY A 210 -19.04 21.56 2.80
C GLY A 210 -18.30 21.19 1.51
N LYS A 211 -16.97 21.16 1.51
CA LYS A 211 -16.15 20.64 0.39
C LYS A 211 -15.64 19.23 0.69
N THR A 212 -15.28 18.50 -0.36
CA THR A 212 -14.50 17.26 -0.22
C THR A 212 -13.04 17.64 0.02
N ILE A 213 -12.45 17.14 1.11
CA ILE A 213 -11.09 17.49 1.55
C ILE A 213 -10.18 16.27 1.50
N GLY A 214 -9.09 16.35 0.76
CA GLY A 214 -7.97 15.41 0.84
C GLY A 214 -6.92 15.86 1.84
N PHE A 215 -6.73 15.14 2.94
CA PHE A 215 -5.58 15.32 3.83
C PHE A 215 -4.38 14.56 3.25
N TYR A 216 -3.42 15.31 2.72
CA TYR A 216 -2.26 14.74 2.06
C TYR A 216 -1.06 14.70 3.00
N PHE A 217 -0.74 13.52 3.51
CA PHE A 217 0.40 13.29 4.40
C PHE A 217 1.65 12.99 3.56
N ALA A 218 2.65 13.88 3.60
CA ALA A 218 3.83 13.80 2.74
C ALA A 218 5.07 14.52 3.30
N ALA A 219 6.24 14.21 2.73
CA ALA A 219 7.51 14.87 3.03
C ALA A 219 8.38 15.04 1.76
N TYR A 220 9.13 16.14 1.66
CA TYR A 220 9.89 16.55 0.46
C TYR A 220 10.89 15.50 -0.04
N GLY A 221 11.55 14.82 0.89
CA GLY A 221 12.62 13.86 0.61
C GLY A 221 12.15 12.43 0.38
N HIS A 222 10.84 12.16 0.46
CA HIS A 222 10.33 10.80 0.40
C HIS A 222 10.18 10.32 -1.07
N PRO A 223 10.84 9.22 -1.50
CA PRO A 223 10.87 8.81 -2.91
C PRO A 223 9.48 8.62 -3.53
N TYR A 224 8.56 7.98 -2.80
CA TYR A 224 7.20 7.76 -3.29
C TYR A 224 6.36 9.04 -3.35
N CYS A 225 6.63 10.03 -2.48
CA CYS A 225 5.96 11.33 -2.56
C CYS A 225 6.41 12.09 -3.82
N GLN A 226 7.68 11.94 -4.23
CA GLN A 226 8.21 12.58 -5.43
C GLN A 226 7.56 12.05 -6.72
N THR A 227 7.20 10.76 -6.75
CA THR A 227 6.50 10.17 -7.90
C THR A 227 4.99 10.46 -7.88
N PHE A 228 4.36 10.43 -6.70
CA PHE A 228 2.91 10.58 -6.57
C PHE A 228 2.43 12.04 -6.65
N THR A 229 3.16 13.00 -6.07
CA THR A 229 2.71 14.41 -6.02
C THR A 229 2.39 15.00 -7.40
N PRO A 230 3.19 14.77 -8.47
CA PRO A 230 2.84 15.23 -9.81
C PRO A 230 1.53 14.65 -10.35
N GLU A 231 1.20 13.40 -10.02
CA GLU A 231 -0.07 12.78 -10.43
C GLU A 231 -1.25 13.39 -9.67
N LEU A 232 -1.09 13.61 -8.36
CA LEU A 232 -2.09 14.28 -7.54
C LEU A 232 -2.37 15.71 -8.02
N ILE A 233 -1.34 16.45 -8.43
CA ILE A 233 -1.48 17.79 -9.04
C ILE A 233 -2.36 17.71 -10.30
N ARG A 234 -2.06 16.76 -11.22
CA ARG A 234 -2.84 16.59 -12.45
C ARG A 234 -4.32 16.29 -12.16
N VAL A 235 -4.59 15.40 -11.21
CA VAL A 235 -5.97 15.07 -10.81
C VAL A 235 -6.67 16.28 -10.19
N TYR A 236 -5.99 16.97 -9.26
CA TYR A 236 -6.54 18.15 -8.60
C TYR A 236 -6.89 19.26 -9.59
N GLU A 237 -5.97 19.60 -10.51
CA GLU A 237 -6.21 20.61 -11.54
C GLU A 237 -7.39 20.22 -12.44
N LYS A 238 -7.47 18.95 -12.85
CA LYS A 238 -8.61 18.45 -13.65
C LYS A 238 -9.94 18.57 -12.92
N LEU A 239 -9.97 18.25 -11.62
CA LEU A 239 -11.17 18.42 -10.80
C LEU A 239 -11.56 19.89 -10.66
N LYS A 240 -10.58 20.80 -10.51
CA LYS A 240 -10.84 22.25 -10.52
C LYS A 240 -11.39 22.74 -11.85
N GLU A 241 -10.84 22.29 -12.98
CA GLU A 241 -11.35 22.61 -14.31
C GLU A 241 -12.80 22.16 -14.50
N ASN A 242 -13.16 21.00 -13.95
CA ASN A 242 -14.51 20.45 -14.00
C ASN A 242 -15.48 21.16 -13.03
N GLY A 243 -15.00 22.09 -12.19
CA GLY A 243 -15.82 22.82 -11.21
C GLY A 243 -16.14 22.01 -9.95
N GLU A 244 -15.38 20.94 -9.68
CA GLU A 244 -15.60 20.10 -8.51
C GLU A 244 -15.11 20.76 -7.21
N ASN A 245 -15.88 20.56 -6.13
CA ASN A 245 -15.57 21.10 -4.80
C ASN A 245 -14.57 20.22 -4.04
N PHE A 246 -13.41 19.98 -4.65
CA PHE A 246 -12.29 19.26 -4.05
C PHE A 246 -11.17 20.21 -3.64
N GLU A 247 -10.72 20.12 -2.39
CA GLU A 247 -9.55 20.81 -1.87
C GLU A 247 -8.59 19.80 -1.23
N ILE A 248 -7.31 20.15 -1.19
CA ILE A 248 -6.30 19.35 -0.49
C ILE A 248 -5.67 20.19 0.62
N VAL A 249 -5.40 19.57 1.76
CA VAL A 249 -4.62 20.14 2.86
C VAL A 249 -3.39 19.26 3.06
N LEU A 250 -2.21 19.79 2.74
CA LEU A 250 -0.93 19.16 3.04
C LEU A 250 -0.74 19.10 4.55
N VAL A 251 -0.53 17.90 5.05
CA VAL A 251 -0.15 17.58 6.42
C VAL A 251 1.32 17.15 6.37
N SER A 252 2.22 18.13 6.39
CA SER A 252 3.65 17.90 6.15
C SER A 252 4.32 17.23 7.35
N SER A 253 5.17 16.25 7.06
CA SER A 253 6.09 15.62 8.02
C SER A 253 7.53 16.12 7.86
N ASP A 254 7.74 17.25 7.18
CA ASP A 254 9.07 17.84 7.01
C ASP A 254 9.59 18.38 8.34
N LEU A 255 10.83 18.03 8.71
CA LEU A 255 11.46 18.47 9.97
C LEU A 255 12.07 19.88 9.90
N LYS A 256 12.24 20.41 8.69
CA LYS A 256 12.91 21.71 8.43
C LYS A 256 11.99 22.63 7.63
N LEU A 257 11.91 23.89 8.03
CA LEU A 257 11.11 24.92 7.36
C LEU A 257 11.50 25.08 5.88
N GLU A 258 12.79 24.98 5.56
CA GLU A 258 13.27 25.05 4.18
C GLU A 258 12.73 23.88 3.32
N SER A 259 12.73 22.67 3.87
CA SER A 259 12.18 21.47 3.21
C SER A 259 10.68 21.61 2.99
N PHE A 260 9.94 22.03 4.04
CA PHE A 260 8.51 22.34 3.95
C PHE A 260 8.22 23.36 2.84
N ASN A 261 8.92 24.49 2.84
CA ASN A 261 8.73 25.55 1.85
C ASN A 261 9.02 25.07 0.43
N LYS A 262 10.12 24.33 0.23
CA LYS A 262 10.46 23.74 -1.07
C LYS A 262 9.36 22.81 -1.55
N HIS A 263 8.84 21.96 -0.68
CA HIS A 263 7.80 21.00 -0.99
C HIS A 263 6.46 21.65 -1.33
N PHE A 264 6.06 22.62 -0.50
CA PHE A 264 4.76 23.25 -0.61
C PHE A 264 4.69 24.27 -1.76
N SER A 265 5.84 24.87 -2.14
CA SER A 265 5.89 25.91 -3.19
C SER A 265 5.34 25.50 -4.56
N SER A 266 5.38 24.21 -4.89
CA SER A 266 4.87 23.68 -6.17
C SER A 266 3.44 23.15 -6.10
N MET A 267 2.80 23.18 -4.91
CA MET A 267 1.47 22.62 -4.71
C MET A 267 0.37 23.67 -4.90
N PRO A 268 -0.71 23.35 -5.64
CA PRO A 268 -1.80 24.28 -5.93
C PRO A 268 -2.91 24.29 -4.85
N TRP A 269 -2.63 23.77 -3.67
CA TRP A 269 -3.60 23.54 -2.59
C TRP A 269 -3.11 24.11 -1.25
N PHE A 270 -3.84 23.84 -0.15
CA PHE A 270 -3.54 24.39 1.18
C PHE A 270 -2.59 23.50 1.98
N ALA A 271 -2.04 24.01 3.07
CA ALA A 271 -1.28 23.24 4.06
C ALA A 271 -1.69 23.60 5.48
N LEU A 272 -1.45 22.68 6.41
CA LEU A 272 -1.28 23.09 7.80
C LEU A 272 0.01 23.92 7.92
N PRO A 273 0.05 24.91 8.83
CA PRO A 273 1.29 25.61 9.16
C PRO A 273 2.43 24.64 9.50
N PHE A 274 3.67 25.05 9.23
CA PHE A 274 4.84 24.26 9.62
C PHE A 274 4.84 23.99 11.12
N GLN A 275 5.04 22.72 11.51
CA GLN A 275 5.00 22.23 12.90
C GLN A 275 3.64 22.41 13.60
N ASP A 276 2.53 22.38 12.86
CA ASP A 276 1.19 22.36 13.46
C ASP A 276 0.95 21.04 14.23
N THR A 277 0.46 21.16 15.46
CA THR A 277 0.20 20.02 16.36
C THR A 277 -0.96 19.14 15.91
N ALA A 278 -1.80 19.62 14.99
CA ALA A 278 -2.82 18.76 14.37
C ALA A 278 -2.21 17.60 13.57
N LEU A 279 -0.94 17.67 13.15
CA LEU A 279 -0.25 16.52 12.53
C LEU A 279 -0.33 15.29 13.43
N THR A 280 0.18 15.38 14.67
CA THR A 280 0.20 14.28 15.63
C THR A 280 -1.20 13.74 15.90
N ARG A 281 -2.16 14.66 16.10
CA ARG A 281 -3.55 14.31 16.38
C ARG A 281 -4.23 13.60 15.19
N LEU A 282 -4.05 14.10 13.96
CA LEU A 282 -4.63 13.47 12.77
C LEU A 282 -4.00 12.10 12.50
N THR A 283 -2.68 11.98 12.63
CA THR A 283 -1.96 10.71 12.51
C THR A 283 -2.49 9.68 13.51
N ARG A 284 -2.74 10.10 14.76
CA ARG A 284 -3.29 9.24 15.82
C ARG A 284 -4.75 8.85 15.56
N ILE A 285 -5.62 9.81 15.23
CA ILE A 285 -7.06 9.58 14.96
C ILE A 285 -7.25 8.59 13.80
N PHE A 286 -6.52 8.78 12.70
CA PHE A 286 -6.67 7.97 11.48
C PHE A 286 -5.66 6.84 11.34
N GLN A 287 -4.81 6.64 12.36
CA GLN A 287 -3.79 5.59 12.40
C GLN A 287 -2.90 5.57 11.15
N ILE A 288 -2.47 6.74 10.68
CA ILE A 288 -1.65 6.88 9.47
C ILE A 288 -0.31 6.15 9.66
N GLN A 289 -0.01 5.18 8.77
CA GLN A 289 1.14 4.28 8.90
C GLN A 289 2.35 4.68 8.04
N GLY A 290 2.19 5.60 7.09
CA GLY A 290 3.25 5.94 6.16
C GLY A 290 2.90 7.11 5.23
N PHE A 291 3.80 7.37 4.29
CA PHE A 291 3.67 8.42 3.29
C PHE A 291 4.04 7.87 1.90
N PRO A 292 3.49 8.41 0.80
CA PRO A 292 2.33 9.30 0.79
C PRO A 292 1.08 8.59 1.30
N THR A 293 0.19 9.32 1.96
CA THR A 293 -1.19 8.88 2.23
C THR A 293 -2.12 10.04 1.92
N LEU A 294 -3.22 9.76 1.21
CA LEU A 294 -4.26 10.73 0.89
C LEU A 294 -5.59 10.31 1.50
N LEU A 295 -5.86 10.78 2.71
CA LEU A 295 -7.13 10.54 3.40
C LEU A 295 -8.19 11.50 2.84
N VAL A 296 -9.28 10.97 2.28
CA VAL A 296 -10.35 11.78 1.67
C VAL A 296 -11.57 11.80 2.58
N VAL A 297 -11.99 13.02 2.94
CA VAL A 297 -13.17 13.32 3.75
C VAL A 297 -14.19 14.05 2.90
N GLY A 298 -15.45 13.64 2.97
CA GLY A 298 -16.54 14.20 2.20
C GLY A 298 -17.06 15.54 2.74
N PRO A 299 -18.01 16.18 2.03
CA PRO A 299 -18.63 17.44 2.44
C PRO A 299 -19.30 17.43 3.82
N ASP A 300 -19.77 16.27 4.27
CA ASP A 300 -20.38 16.06 5.59
C ASP A 300 -19.33 15.86 6.69
N GLY A 301 -18.05 15.86 6.34
CA GLY A 301 -16.94 15.64 7.25
C GLY A 301 -16.67 14.18 7.56
N LYS A 302 -17.31 13.22 6.88
CA LYS A 302 -17.03 11.78 7.04
C LYS A 302 -15.97 11.28 6.07
N THR A 303 -15.17 10.32 6.50
CA THR A 303 -14.17 9.68 5.63
C THR A 303 -14.87 8.93 4.50
N LEU A 304 -14.51 9.28 3.27
CA LEU A 304 -14.90 8.56 2.05
C LEU A 304 -13.88 7.48 1.71
N LYS A 305 -12.59 7.76 1.96
CA LYS A 305 -11.47 6.87 1.66
C LYS A 305 -10.30 7.11 2.61
N ASP A 306 -9.87 6.07 3.33
CA ASP A 306 -8.76 6.16 4.29
C ASP A 306 -7.41 6.48 3.61
N ASP A 307 -7.20 5.91 2.42
CA ASP A 307 -6.06 6.22 1.56
C ASP A 307 -6.45 6.11 0.08
N ALA A 308 -6.38 7.23 -0.62
CA ALA A 308 -6.74 7.38 -2.03
C ALA A 308 -5.53 7.35 -2.98
N VAL A 309 -4.30 7.14 -2.50
CA VAL A 309 -3.10 7.06 -3.36
C VAL A 309 -3.29 6.03 -4.47
N GLY A 310 -3.55 4.78 -4.12
CA GLY A 310 -3.75 3.71 -5.12
C GLY A 310 -4.97 3.93 -6.01
N ALA A 311 -6.01 4.60 -5.52
CA ALA A 311 -7.18 4.93 -6.33
C ALA A 311 -6.85 5.96 -7.42
N ILE A 312 -6.00 6.95 -7.10
CA ILE A 312 -5.52 7.93 -8.06
C ILE A 312 -4.56 7.30 -9.07
N GLU A 313 -3.63 6.45 -8.61
CA GLU A 313 -2.71 5.74 -9.51
C GLU A 313 -3.48 4.83 -10.49
N GLU A 314 -4.57 4.18 -10.05
CA GLU A 314 -5.34 3.25 -10.88
C GLU A 314 -6.37 3.95 -11.78
N HIS A 315 -7.08 4.96 -11.28
CA HIS A 315 -8.25 5.54 -11.95
C HIS A 315 -8.10 7.04 -12.26
N GLY A 316 -7.05 7.70 -11.79
CA GLY A 316 -6.83 9.13 -11.99
C GLY A 316 -8.02 9.96 -11.51
N VAL A 317 -8.49 10.86 -12.37
CA VAL A 317 -9.63 11.76 -12.09
C VAL A 317 -10.95 11.00 -11.89
N GLU A 318 -11.10 9.83 -12.51
CA GLU A 318 -12.35 9.05 -12.45
C GLU A 318 -12.61 8.45 -11.05
N ALA A 319 -11.58 8.41 -10.19
CA ALA A 319 -11.70 7.99 -8.80
C ALA A 319 -12.63 8.90 -7.98
N TYR A 320 -12.77 10.18 -8.37
CA TYR A 320 -13.68 11.12 -7.73
C TYR A 320 -15.15 10.67 -7.93
N PRO A 321 -16.04 10.77 -6.91
CA PRO A 321 -15.88 11.45 -5.62
C PRO A 321 -15.25 10.62 -4.48
N PHE A 322 -14.48 9.56 -4.79
CA PHE A 322 -13.83 8.67 -3.82
C PHE A 322 -14.80 7.94 -2.88
N THR A 323 -16.07 7.83 -3.27
CA THR A 323 -17.08 7.11 -2.48
C THR A 323 -17.00 5.60 -2.75
N PRO A 324 -17.40 4.75 -1.78
CA PRO A 324 -17.54 3.31 -2.01
C PRO A 324 -18.40 2.98 -3.25
N GLU A 325 -19.49 3.72 -3.45
CA GLU A 325 -20.40 3.53 -4.59
C GLU A 325 -19.71 3.83 -5.92
N ARG A 326 -18.87 4.87 -5.97
CA ARG A 326 -18.11 5.21 -7.17
C ARG A 326 -17.13 4.11 -7.54
N PHE A 327 -16.45 3.50 -6.57
CA PHE A 327 -15.55 2.38 -6.85
C PHE A 327 -16.31 1.14 -7.34
N ILE A 328 -17.52 0.88 -6.84
CA ILE A 328 -18.39 -0.17 -7.39
C ILE A 328 -18.75 0.13 -8.85
N GLU A 329 -19.09 1.39 -9.16
CA GLU A 329 -19.38 1.83 -10.52
C GLU A 329 -18.18 1.65 -11.46
N LEU A 330 -16.98 2.07 -11.04
CA LEU A 330 -15.76 1.93 -11.84
C LEU A 330 -15.44 0.47 -12.19
N VAL A 331 -15.68 -0.46 -11.25
CA VAL A 331 -15.53 -1.90 -11.50
C VAL A 331 -16.51 -2.39 -12.56
N GLU A 332 -17.78 -1.94 -12.53
CA GLU A 332 -18.76 -2.34 -13.54
C GLU A 332 -18.50 -1.66 -14.90
N ILE A 333 -18.06 -0.40 -14.93
CA ILE A 333 -17.61 0.27 -16.16
C ILE A 333 -16.48 -0.52 -16.81
N GLU A 334 -15.47 -0.91 -16.03
CA GLU A 334 -14.33 -1.68 -16.53
C GLU A 334 -14.76 -3.05 -17.05
N LYS A 335 -15.65 -3.73 -16.34
CA LYS A 335 -16.21 -5.02 -16.76
C LYS A 335 -17.01 -4.92 -18.05
N GLU A 336 -17.83 -3.88 -18.23
CA GLU A 336 -18.54 -3.64 -19.49
C GLU A 336 -17.56 -3.29 -20.63
N ARG A 337 -16.54 -2.47 -20.35
CA ARG A 337 -15.47 -2.17 -21.31
C ARG A 337 -14.78 -3.45 -21.78
N LEU A 338 -14.43 -4.36 -20.86
CA LEU A 338 -13.81 -5.65 -21.17
C LEU A 338 -14.74 -6.60 -21.95
N LYS A 339 -16.07 -6.50 -21.76
CA LYS A 339 -17.05 -7.24 -22.58
C LYS A 339 -17.20 -6.66 -23.98
N SER A 340 -17.03 -5.35 -24.15
CA SER A 340 -17.11 -4.66 -25.45
C SER A 340 -15.82 -4.70 -26.27
N LEU A 341 -14.74 -5.28 -25.72
CA LEU A 341 -13.53 -5.51 -26.48
C LEU A 341 -13.85 -6.37 -27.70
N ASN A 342 -12.95 -6.35 -28.67
CA ASN A 342 -12.95 -7.27 -29.79
C ASN A 342 -11.53 -7.36 -30.35
N ILE A 343 -11.27 -8.35 -31.21
CA ILE A 343 -9.93 -8.59 -31.72
C ILE A 343 -9.40 -7.44 -32.55
N GLU A 344 -10.26 -6.74 -33.26
CA GLU A 344 -9.89 -5.54 -34.01
C GLU A 344 -9.45 -4.40 -33.08
N SER A 345 -10.19 -4.09 -32.01
CA SER A 345 -9.84 -3.02 -31.07
C SER A 345 -8.59 -3.33 -30.21
N LEU A 346 -8.24 -4.62 -30.11
CA LEU A 346 -7.06 -5.10 -29.40
C LEU A 346 -5.81 -5.11 -30.27
N LEU A 347 -5.93 -5.56 -31.53
CA LEU A 347 -4.78 -5.80 -32.39
C LEU A 347 -4.64 -4.77 -33.51
N LEU A 348 -5.65 -4.02 -33.93
CA LEU A 348 -5.46 -2.99 -34.95
C LEU A 348 -4.71 -1.78 -34.37
N THR A 349 -3.77 -1.25 -35.13
CA THR A 349 -3.15 0.05 -34.90
C THR A 349 -3.33 0.93 -36.14
N GLU A 350 -3.06 2.24 -36.04
CA GLU A 350 -3.15 3.13 -37.21
C GLU A 350 -2.22 2.69 -38.35
N ASP A 351 -1.10 2.06 -38.01
CA ASP A 351 -0.03 1.68 -38.95
C ASP A 351 -0.02 0.17 -39.29
N ARG A 352 -0.85 -0.66 -38.66
CA ARG A 352 -0.83 -2.12 -38.88
C ARG A 352 -2.21 -2.78 -38.73
N ASP A 353 -2.57 -3.55 -39.75
CA ASP A 353 -3.81 -4.32 -39.84
C ASP A 353 -3.61 -5.86 -39.94
N PHE A 354 -2.38 -6.36 -39.80
CA PHE A 354 -2.04 -7.79 -39.93
C PHE A 354 -1.31 -8.38 -38.71
N VAL A 355 -1.47 -9.68 -38.46
CA VAL A 355 -0.55 -10.48 -37.63
C VAL A 355 0.35 -11.31 -38.55
N ILE A 356 1.37 -12.00 -38.02
CA ILE A 356 2.25 -12.84 -38.84
C ILE A 356 2.09 -14.33 -38.50
N ASP A 357 2.28 -15.19 -39.50
CA ASP A 357 2.50 -16.61 -39.28
C ASP A 357 3.98 -16.91 -38.94
N LYS A 358 4.29 -18.17 -38.62
CA LYS A 358 5.66 -18.60 -38.29
C LYS A 358 6.68 -18.46 -39.43
N SER A 359 6.22 -18.25 -40.66
CA SER A 359 7.07 -18.00 -41.83
C SER A 359 7.22 -16.50 -42.10
N GLY A 360 6.62 -15.65 -41.28
CA GLY A 360 6.62 -14.20 -41.43
C GLY A 360 5.62 -13.68 -42.46
N ASN A 361 4.71 -14.53 -42.98
CA ASN A 361 3.67 -14.05 -43.89
C ASN A 361 2.60 -13.29 -43.11
N GLU A 362 2.13 -12.20 -43.69
CA GLU A 362 1.08 -11.36 -43.12
C GLU A 362 -0.30 -12.02 -43.25
N VAL A 363 -1.06 -11.99 -42.15
CA VAL A 363 -2.43 -12.49 -42.04
C VAL A 363 -3.30 -11.33 -41.54
N PRO A 364 -4.32 -10.88 -42.30
CA PRO A 364 -5.18 -9.77 -41.89
C PRO A 364 -5.86 -10.02 -40.54
N ILE A 365 -5.93 -9.00 -39.68
CA ILE A 365 -6.63 -9.08 -38.39
C ILE A 365 -8.13 -9.33 -38.58
N SER A 366 -8.71 -8.82 -39.67
CA SER A 366 -10.11 -9.08 -40.03
C SER A 366 -10.40 -10.58 -40.20
N ASP A 367 -9.41 -11.40 -40.56
CA ASP A 367 -9.55 -12.87 -40.61
C ASP A 367 -9.69 -13.49 -39.21
N LEU A 368 -9.38 -12.76 -38.15
CA LEU A 368 -9.55 -13.17 -36.76
C LEU A 368 -10.90 -12.74 -36.17
N ALA A 369 -11.64 -11.86 -36.84
CA ALA A 369 -12.95 -11.44 -36.39
C ALA A 369 -13.92 -12.65 -36.32
N GLY A 370 -14.69 -12.75 -35.24
CA GLY A 370 -15.62 -13.86 -35.02
C GLY A 370 -14.98 -15.19 -34.58
N LYS A 371 -13.65 -15.23 -34.40
CA LYS A 371 -12.93 -16.40 -33.85
C LYS A 371 -12.80 -16.32 -32.33
N ASN A 372 -12.67 -17.48 -31.68
CA ASN A 372 -12.19 -17.53 -30.29
C ASN A 372 -10.68 -17.42 -30.33
N VAL A 373 -10.15 -16.27 -29.91
CA VAL A 373 -8.71 -15.98 -30.02
C VAL A 373 -8.10 -15.94 -28.62
N CYS A 374 -7.00 -16.66 -28.42
CA CYS A 374 -6.20 -16.52 -27.21
C CYS A 374 -4.97 -15.65 -27.49
N LEU A 375 -4.74 -14.64 -26.64
CA LEU A 375 -3.49 -13.87 -26.65
C LEU A 375 -2.51 -14.56 -25.68
N TYR A 376 -1.43 -15.11 -26.22
CA TYR A 376 -0.43 -15.85 -25.46
C TYR A 376 0.78 -14.97 -25.18
N PHE A 377 0.87 -14.46 -23.96
CA PHE A 377 2.01 -13.69 -23.47
C PHE A 377 3.08 -14.64 -22.98
N ALA A 378 4.22 -14.68 -23.67
CA ALA A 378 5.34 -15.56 -23.35
C ALA A 378 6.66 -14.97 -23.84
N ALA A 379 7.77 -15.59 -23.44
CA ALA A 379 9.10 -15.18 -23.88
C ALA A 379 10.07 -16.37 -23.86
N LYS A 380 11.12 -16.29 -24.69
CA LYS A 380 12.17 -17.32 -24.77
C LYS A 380 12.97 -17.45 -23.49
N TRP A 381 13.18 -16.36 -22.75
CA TRP A 381 13.94 -16.40 -21.49
C TRP A 381 13.16 -17.09 -20.34
N CYS A 382 11.87 -17.38 -20.53
CA CYS A 382 10.98 -17.90 -19.50
C CYS A 382 10.93 -19.44 -19.51
N HIS A 383 11.55 -20.07 -18.51
CA HIS A 383 11.56 -21.54 -18.37
C HIS A 383 10.15 -22.15 -18.31
N LEU A 384 9.22 -21.54 -17.57
CA LEU A 384 7.83 -22.02 -17.48
C LEU A 384 7.10 -21.96 -18.83
N CYS A 385 7.51 -21.07 -19.72
CA CYS A 385 6.94 -20.92 -21.06
C CYS A 385 7.38 -22.08 -21.96
N HIS A 386 8.65 -22.50 -21.86
CA HIS A 386 9.17 -23.70 -22.53
C HIS A 386 8.48 -24.97 -22.04
N ASP A 387 8.38 -25.14 -20.72
CA ASP A 387 7.71 -26.31 -20.14
C ASP A 387 6.23 -26.41 -20.57
N PHE A 388 5.58 -25.26 -20.79
CA PHE A 388 4.19 -25.20 -21.22
C PHE A 388 3.99 -25.35 -22.73
N MET A 389 5.01 -25.07 -23.56
CA MET A 389 4.88 -25.02 -25.01
C MET A 389 4.37 -26.32 -25.65
N PRO A 390 4.97 -27.52 -25.40
CA PRO A 390 4.52 -28.76 -26.04
C PRO A 390 3.06 -29.06 -25.72
N LYS A 391 2.64 -28.70 -24.51
CA LYS A 391 1.27 -28.87 -24.06
C LYS A 391 0.32 -27.90 -24.77
N LEU A 392 0.68 -26.64 -24.90
CA LEU A 392 -0.16 -25.66 -25.59
C LEU A 392 -0.31 -26.03 -27.08
N ILE A 393 0.74 -26.54 -27.72
CA ILE A 393 0.68 -27.08 -29.09
C ILE A 393 -0.32 -28.23 -29.19
N HIS A 394 -0.28 -29.19 -28.27
CA HIS A 394 -1.25 -30.29 -28.24
C HIS A 394 -2.69 -29.78 -28.05
N VAL A 395 -2.90 -28.86 -27.12
CA VAL A 395 -4.21 -28.24 -26.88
C VAL A 395 -4.70 -27.50 -28.11
N TYR A 396 -3.83 -26.73 -28.76
CA TYR A 396 -4.15 -25.98 -29.96
C TYR A 396 -4.63 -26.90 -31.07
N ASN A 397 -3.85 -27.94 -31.39
CA ASN A 397 -4.19 -28.90 -32.44
C ASN A 397 -5.50 -29.63 -32.15
N ASP A 398 -5.73 -30.03 -30.90
CA ASP A 398 -6.96 -30.73 -30.50
C ASP A 398 -8.21 -29.84 -30.58
N ILE A 399 -8.12 -28.58 -30.14
CA ILE A 399 -9.24 -27.63 -30.25
C ILE A 399 -9.46 -27.25 -31.72
N LYS A 400 -8.40 -26.92 -32.47
CA LYS A 400 -8.48 -26.51 -33.89
C LYS A 400 -9.10 -27.60 -34.76
N ALA A 401 -8.84 -28.87 -34.46
CA ALA A 401 -9.47 -30.00 -35.14
C ALA A 401 -10.99 -30.09 -34.91
N ARG A 402 -11.50 -29.54 -33.80
CA ARG A 402 -12.93 -29.55 -33.42
C ARG A 402 -13.65 -28.23 -33.76
N ASP A 403 -12.95 -27.11 -33.67
CA ASP A 403 -13.44 -25.78 -34.05
C ASP A 403 -12.35 -25.03 -34.83
N PRO A 404 -12.47 -24.93 -36.18
CA PRO A 404 -11.50 -24.21 -37.00
C PRO A 404 -11.47 -22.70 -36.70
N ASN A 405 -12.46 -22.17 -35.99
CA ASN A 405 -12.52 -20.76 -35.56
C ASN A 405 -11.84 -20.52 -34.21
N PHE A 406 -10.96 -21.42 -33.76
CA PHE A 406 -10.08 -21.18 -32.62
C PHE A 406 -8.72 -20.69 -33.13
N GLU A 407 -8.11 -19.67 -32.52
CA GLU A 407 -6.76 -19.21 -32.88
C GLU A 407 -5.95 -18.78 -31.65
N ILE A 408 -4.63 -18.82 -31.76
CA ILE A 408 -3.72 -18.24 -30.77
C ILE A 408 -2.89 -17.14 -31.47
N VAL A 409 -2.74 -16.01 -30.81
CA VAL A 409 -1.81 -14.93 -31.21
C VAL A 409 -0.76 -14.79 -30.13
N PHE A 410 0.49 -15.08 -30.47
CA PHE A 410 1.65 -14.91 -29.60
C PHE A 410 1.99 -13.43 -29.44
N ILE A 411 2.12 -13.01 -28.18
CA ILE A 411 2.52 -11.67 -27.77
C ILE A 411 3.86 -11.80 -27.05
N SER A 412 4.93 -11.35 -27.70
CA SER A 412 6.28 -11.55 -27.20
C SER A 412 6.64 -10.61 -26.04
N GLY A 413 7.25 -11.18 -25.01
CA GLY A 413 7.97 -10.46 -23.96
C GLY A 413 9.49 -10.53 -24.12
N ASP A 414 10.00 -10.92 -25.29
CA ASP A 414 11.43 -10.94 -25.59
C ASP A 414 11.99 -9.53 -25.82
N GLN A 415 13.27 -9.34 -25.52
CA GLN A 415 13.97 -8.05 -25.65
C GLN A 415 14.74 -7.92 -26.97
N ASP A 416 14.75 -8.97 -27.79
CA ASP A 416 15.44 -9.00 -29.07
C ASP A 416 14.71 -9.89 -30.09
N GLU A 417 14.87 -9.54 -31.37
CA GLU A 417 14.19 -10.21 -32.49
C GLU A 417 14.69 -11.64 -32.73
N ALA A 418 15.94 -11.95 -32.38
CA ALA A 418 16.49 -13.30 -32.56
C ALA A 418 15.85 -14.28 -31.56
N SER A 419 15.66 -13.85 -30.31
CA SER A 419 14.94 -14.61 -29.29
C SER A 419 13.47 -14.81 -29.67
N PHE A 420 12.82 -13.77 -30.20
CA PHE A 420 11.46 -13.85 -30.73
C PHE A 420 11.33 -14.91 -31.83
N ASN A 421 12.16 -14.82 -32.87
CA ASN A 421 12.10 -15.72 -34.02
C ASN A 421 12.38 -17.17 -33.65
N ASP A 422 13.38 -17.41 -32.80
CA ASP A 422 13.72 -18.76 -32.33
C ASP A 422 12.57 -19.39 -31.53
N PHE A 423 11.89 -18.61 -30.68
CA PHE A 423 10.77 -19.12 -29.90
C PHE A 423 9.49 -19.29 -30.72
N LEU A 424 9.23 -18.41 -31.68
CA LEU A 424 8.11 -18.50 -32.62
C LEU A 424 8.20 -19.74 -33.52
N TRP A 425 9.41 -20.20 -33.85
CA TRP A 425 9.66 -21.30 -34.79
C TRP A 425 8.86 -22.58 -34.49
N ASP A 426 8.74 -22.93 -33.21
CA ASP A 426 8.05 -24.14 -32.76
C ASP A 426 6.52 -23.97 -32.65
N MET A 427 6.00 -22.75 -32.80
CA MET A 427 4.59 -22.43 -32.61
C MET A 427 3.77 -22.64 -33.90
N PRO A 428 2.64 -23.37 -33.85
CA PRO A 428 1.76 -23.59 -35.01
C PRO A 428 0.72 -22.48 -35.24
N TRP A 429 0.82 -21.36 -34.52
CA TRP A 429 -0.18 -20.29 -34.48
C TRP A 429 0.43 -18.93 -34.87
N LEU A 430 -0.36 -17.87 -34.82
CA LEU A 430 0.02 -16.53 -35.29
C LEU A 430 0.77 -15.74 -34.21
N ALA A 431 1.42 -14.64 -34.58
CA ALA A 431 2.11 -13.74 -33.66
C ALA A 431 1.93 -12.27 -34.03
N LEU A 432 1.99 -11.38 -33.04
CA LEU A 432 2.28 -9.98 -33.33
C LEU A 432 3.73 -9.85 -33.79
N PRO A 433 4.02 -8.96 -34.77
CA PRO A 433 5.39 -8.64 -35.15
C PRO A 433 6.22 -8.19 -33.95
N TYR A 434 7.52 -8.51 -33.98
CA TYR A 434 8.45 -8.06 -32.95
C TYR A 434 8.51 -6.52 -32.90
N GLY A 435 8.51 -5.95 -31.69
CA GLY A 435 8.55 -4.49 -31.48
C GLY A 435 7.22 -3.75 -31.70
N ASP A 436 6.11 -4.47 -31.86
CA ASP A 436 4.79 -3.86 -32.05
C ASP A 436 4.33 -3.04 -30.82
N MET A 437 3.92 -1.79 -31.07
CA MET A 437 3.44 -0.84 -30.07
C MET A 437 2.19 -1.33 -29.31
N ALA A 438 1.37 -2.21 -29.92
CA ALA A 438 0.20 -2.80 -29.29
C ALA A 438 0.56 -3.66 -28.08
N VAL A 439 1.77 -4.23 -28.02
CA VAL A 439 2.22 -5.08 -26.91
C VAL A 439 2.12 -4.34 -25.57
N GLY A 440 2.60 -3.10 -25.50
CA GLY A 440 2.55 -2.30 -24.27
C GLY A 440 1.11 -2.02 -23.82
N LYS A 441 0.23 -1.65 -24.76
CA LYS A 441 -1.20 -1.42 -24.51
C LYS A 441 -1.88 -2.70 -23.99
N LEU A 442 -1.57 -3.86 -24.57
CA LEU A 442 -2.15 -5.14 -24.17
C LEU A 442 -1.68 -5.59 -22.78
N LEU A 443 -0.39 -5.39 -22.46
CA LEU A 443 0.16 -5.68 -21.13
C LEU A 443 -0.55 -4.84 -20.05
N GLN A 444 -0.74 -3.55 -20.31
CA GLN A 444 -1.45 -2.64 -19.40
C GLN A 444 -2.93 -3.01 -19.29
N LEU A 445 -3.61 -3.19 -20.43
CA LEU A 445 -5.04 -3.48 -20.50
C LEU A 445 -5.42 -4.74 -19.71
N PHE A 446 -4.65 -5.81 -19.86
CA PHE A 446 -4.92 -7.07 -19.18
C PHE A 446 -4.17 -7.23 -17.86
N LYS A 447 -3.49 -6.18 -17.40
CA LYS A 447 -2.70 -6.15 -16.15
C LYS A 447 -1.74 -7.34 -16.05
N ILE A 448 -1.01 -7.62 -17.13
CA ILE A 448 -0.12 -8.78 -17.25
C ILE A 448 1.16 -8.52 -16.46
N ALA A 449 1.28 -9.11 -15.27
CA ALA A 449 2.45 -8.97 -14.41
C ALA A 449 3.54 -10.04 -14.64
N SER A 450 3.19 -11.16 -15.28
CA SER A 450 4.11 -12.29 -15.44
C SER A 450 3.75 -13.17 -16.63
N VAL A 451 4.76 -13.83 -17.20
CA VAL A 451 4.62 -14.85 -18.25
C VAL A 451 4.92 -16.26 -17.70
N PRO A 452 4.34 -17.33 -18.27
CA PRO A 452 3.34 -17.30 -19.34
C PRO A 452 1.97 -16.83 -18.83
N THR A 453 1.21 -16.12 -19.67
CA THR A 453 -0.20 -15.79 -19.45
C THR A 453 -1.00 -16.00 -20.73
N LEU A 454 -2.22 -16.54 -20.63
CA LEU A 454 -3.10 -16.81 -21.78
C LEU A 454 -4.44 -16.11 -21.59
N VAL A 455 -4.62 -14.96 -22.23
CA VAL A 455 -5.89 -14.20 -22.24
C VAL A 455 -6.79 -14.80 -23.31
N VAL A 456 -8.09 -14.98 -23.03
CA VAL A 456 -9.05 -15.57 -23.97
C VAL A 456 -10.10 -14.54 -24.33
N VAL A 457 -10.25 -14.30 -25.62
CA VAL A 457 -11.23 -13.40 -26.23
C VAL A 457 -12.24 -14.25 -27.01
N GLY A 458 -13.53 -14.03 -26.74
CA GLY A 458 -14.63 -14.78 -27.34
C GLY A 458 -14.91 -14.37 -28.79
N LYS A 459 -15.73 -15.17 -29.49
CA LYS A 459 -16.21 -14.86 -30.86
C LYS A 459 -16.98 -13.55 -30.95
N ASP A 460 -17.64 -13.16 -29.87
CA ASP A 460 -18.36 -11.89 -29.69
C ASP A 460 -17.44 -10.71 -29.35
N GLY A 461 -16.13 -10.96 -29.21
CA GLY A 461 -15.11 -9.98 -28.88
C GLY A 461 -14.86 -9.82 -27.37
N GLY A 462 -15.76 -10.30 -26.51
CA GLY A 462 -15.65 -10.09 -25.07
C GLY A 462 -14.51 -10.90 -24.43
N LEU A 463 -13.94 -10.36 -23.35
CA LEU A 463 -13.00 -11.11 -22.52
C LEU A 463 -13.71 -12.30 -21.85
N VAL A 464 -13.27 -13.51 -22.18
CA VAL A 464 -13.78 -14.76 -21.60
C VAL A 464 -12.97 -15.17 -20.37
N SER A 465 -11.65 -14.98 -20.40
CA SER A 465 -10.76 -15.31 -19.28
C SER A 465 -9.48 -14.47 -19.35
N SER A 466 -9.11 -13.83 -18.24
CA SER A 466 -7.86 -13.07 -18.12
C SER A 466 -6.61 -13.94 -17.98
N ASN A 467 -6.75 -15.21 -17.56
CA ASN A 467 -5.65 -16.18 -17.59
C ASN A 467 -6.15 -17.63 -17.60
N ALA A 468 -6.18 -18.25 -18.78
CA ALA A 468 -6.65 -19.61 -18.99
C ALA A 468 -5.58 -20.70 -18.74
N ILE A 469 -4.34 -20.35 -18.41
CA ILE A 469 -3.26 -21.33 -18.23
C ILE A 469 -3.61 -22.33 -17.13
N LYS A 470 -4.14 -21.88 -15.99
CA LYS A 470 -4.58 -22.77 -14.90
C LYS A 470 -5.71 -23.71 -15.35
N LEU A 471 -6.59 -23.26 -16.24
CA LEU A 471 -7.67 -24.08 -16.79
C LEU A 471 -7.08 -25.18 -17.68
N LEU A 472 -6.13 -24.84 -18.55
CA LEU A 472 -5.40 -25.80 -19.37
C LEU A 472 -4.56 -26.78 -18.52
N TRP A 473 -3.95 -26.32 -17.43
CA TRP A 473 -3.31 -27.16 -16.40
C TRP A 473 -4.25 -28.12 -15.70
N LYS A 474 -5.54 -27.87 -15.67
CA LYS A 474 -6.46 -28.72 -14.92
C LYS A 474 -7.33 -29.61 -15.81
N HIS A 475 -7.68 -29.11 -16.98
CA HIS A 475 -8.73 -29.67 -17.83
C HIS A 475 -8.28 -29.90 -19.27
N GLY A 476 -7.07 -29.46 -19.65
CA GLY A 476 -6.55 -29.62 -21.01
C GLY A 476 -7.49 -29.02 -22.07
N PRO A 477 -7.60 -29.63 -23.27
CA PRO A 477 -8.47 -29.14 -24.34
C PRO A 477 -9.97 -29.11 -23.99
N ARG A 478 -10.40 -29.80 -22.91
CA ARG A 478 -11.79 -29.82 -22.46
C ARG A 478 -12.25 -28.49 -21.87
N SER A 479 -11.32 -27.64 -21.43
CA SER A 479 -11.68 -26.32 -20.91
C SER A 479 -12.27 -25.41 -21.97
N TYR A 480 -12.03 -25.64 -23.26
CA TYR A 480 -12.61 -24.88 -24.36
C TYR A 480 -14.16 -24.90 -24.30
N PRO A 481 -14.87 -23.76 -24.46
CA PRO A 481 -14.39 -22.43 -24.86
C PRO A 481 -13.96 -21.51 -23.71
N PHE A 482 -13.48 -22.07 -22.60
CA PHE A 482 -12.94 -21.38 -21.41
C PHE A 482 -13.97 -20.59 -20.59
N THR A 483 -15.26 -20.79 -20.86
CA THR A 483 -16.34 -20.12 -20.14
C THR A 483 -16.62 -20.74 -18.78
N GLU A 484 -17.12 -19.94 -17.83
CA GLU A 484 -17.54 -20.47 -16.52
C GLU A 484 -18.60 -21.56 -16.64
N LYS A 485 -19.53 -21.41 -17.60
CA LYS A 485 -20.55 -22.42 -17.90
C LYS A 485 -19.89 -23.76 -18.23
N ARG A 486 -18.91 -23.77 -19.14
CA ARG A 486 -18.17 -24.99 -19.50
C ARG A 486 -17.44 -25.59 -18.30
N LEU A 487 -16.84 -24.76 -17.45
CA LEU A 487 -16.15 -25.25 -16.25
C LEU A 487 -17.12 -25.90 -15.24
N LYS A 488 -18.36 -25.42 -15.13
CA LYS A 488 -19.41 -26.06 -14.32
C LYS A 488 -19.81 -27.41 -14.91
N GLU A 489 -19.99 -27.50 -16.23
CA GLU A 489 -20.29 -28.75 -16.93
C GLU A 489 -19.21 -29.81 -16.71
N ILE A 490 -17.93 -29.45 -16.87
CA ILE A 490 -16.80 -30.39 -16.64
C ILE A 490 -16.81 -30.91 -15.19
N LYS A 491 -17.09 -30.05 -14.20
CA LYS A 491 -17.15 -30.47 -12.80
C LYS A 491 -18.24 -31.53 -12.57
N GLU A 492 -19.38 -31.38 -13.22
CA GLU A 492 -20.49 -32.32 -13.11
C GLU A 492 -20.23 -33.62 -13.87
N GLU A 493 -19.65 -33.54 -15.08
CA GLU A 493 -19.19 -34.70 -15.85
C GLU A 493 -18.21 -35.57 -15.03
N VAL A 494 -17.19 -34.94 -14.42
CA VAL A 494 -16.17 -35.63 -13.62
C VAL A 494 -16.75 -36.30 -12.38
N ARG A 495 -17.82 -35.75 -11.78
CA ARG A 495 -18.50 -36.39 -10.63
C ARG A 495 -19.17 -37.70 -11.01
N ASN A 496 -19.63 -37.81 -12.24
CA ASN A 496 -20.36 -38.98 -12.74
C ASN A 496 -19.44 -40.08 -13.29
N TRP A 497 -18.13 -39.83 -13.36
CA TRP A 497 -17.18 -40.80 -13.87
C TRP A 497 -16.85 -41.91 -12.85
N PRO A 498 -16.81 -43.19 -13.28
CA PRO A 498 -16.42 -44.29 -12.41
C PRO A 498 -15.03 -44.10 -11.79
N LYS A 499 -14.88 -44.33 -10.49
CA LYS A 499 -13.54 -44.26 -9.85
C LYS A 499 -12.60 -45.38 -10.31
N HIS A 500 -13.18 -46.52 -10.69
CA HIS A 500 -12.45 -47.69 -11.16
C HIS A 500 -13.11 -48.21 -12.44
N MET A 501 -12.29 -48.70 -13.38
CA MET A 501 -12.78 -49.22 -14.64
C MET A 501 -12.08 -50.52 -15.01
N ASN A 502 -12.87 -51.53 -15.36
CA ASN A 502 -12.40 -52.82 -15.86
C ASN A 502 -12.72 -52.92 -17.36
N LEU A 503 -11.69 -52.89 -18.19
CA LEU A 503 -11.83 -52.93 -19.65
C LEU A 503 -11.27 -54.24 -20.20
N SER A 504 -11.85 -54.77 -21.27
CA SER A 504 -11.37 -56.00 -21.93
C SER A 504 -9.98 -55.82 -22.54
N VAL A 505 -9.68 -54.62 -23.04
CA VAL A 505 -8.38 -54.24 -23.59
C VAL A 505 -7.26 -54.18 -22.54
N HIS A 506 -7.63 -54.21 -21.26
CA HIS A 506 -6.71 -54.22 -20.12
C HIS A 506 -7.41 -54.90 -18.92
N SER A 507 -7.51 -56.22 -18.99
CA SER A 507 -8.36 -57.03 -18.12
C SER A 507 -7.70 -57.49 -16.83
N GLU A 508 -6.36 -57.48 -16.75
CA GLU A 508 -5.61 -57.99 -15.59
C GLU A 508 -5.69 -57.07 -14.37
N HIS A 509 -5.84 -55.76 -14.57
CA HIS A 509 -5.90 -54.79 -13.49
C HIS A 509 -6.93 -53.68 -13.75
N PRO A 510 -7.71 -53.25 -12.73
CA PRO A 510 -8.60 -52.12 -12.86
C PRO A 510 -7.81 -50.83 -13.10
N LEU A 511 -8.25 -50.02 -14.05
CA LEU A 511 -7.78 -48.66 -14.22
C LEU A 511 -8.40 -47.77 -13.15
N VAL A 512 -7.59 -46.88 -12.56
CA VAL A 512 -8.03 -45.95 -11.51
C VAL A 512 -8.17 -44.55 -12.10
N PHE A 513 -9.32 -43.93 -11.88
CA PHE A 513 -9.52 -42.53 -12.26
C PHE A 513 -8.67 -41.61 -11.36
N THR A 514 -7.73 -40.89 -11.96
CA THR A 514 -6.77 -40.03 -11.25
C THR A 514 -6.41 -38.80 -12.07
N LYS A 515 -5.65 -37.88 -11.48
CA LYS A 515 -5.01 -36.77 -12.21
C LYS A 515 -3.60 -37.15 -12.60
N GLY A 516 -3.36 -37.30 -13.89
CA GLY A 516 -2.04 -37.30 -14.51
C GLY A 516 -1.56 -35.88 -14.81
N ARG A 517 -0.23 -35.70 -14.87
CA ARG A 517 0.37 -34.47 -15.42
C ARG A 517 0.25 -34.55 -16.95
N TRP A 518 1.10 -35.32 -17.61
CA TRP A 518 1.06 -35.61 -19.05
C TRP A 518 1.18 -37.12 -19.25
N TYR A 519 0.45 -37.67 -20.22
CA TYR A 519 0.48 -39.09 -20.57
C TYR A 519 0.20 -39.30 -22.06
N ILE A 520 0.55 -40.45 -22.60
CA ILE A 520 0.09 -40.90 -23.93
C ILE A 520 -1.01 -41.92 -23.68
N CYS A 521 -2.18 -41.71 -24.30
CA CYS A 521 -3.28 -42.65 -24.16
C CYS A 521 -3.00 -43.91 -24.98
N ASP A 522 -2.93 -45.07 -24.33
CA ASP A 522 -2.73 -46.37 -24.97
C ASP A 522 -3.89 -46.78 -25.89
N GLY A 523 -5.04 -46.12 -25.76
CA GLY A 523 -6.22 -46.39 -26.57
C GLY A 523 -6.16 -45.76 -27.95
N CYS A 524 -5.69 -44.51 -28.05
CA CYS A 524 -5.70 -43.73 -29.29
C CYS A 524 -4.32 -43.23 -29.72
N ASN A 525 -3.28 -43.51 -28.92
CA ASN A 525 -1.90 -43.08 -29.10
C ASN A 525 -1.72 -41.54 -29.20
N LYS A 526 -2.65 -40.77 -28.63
CA LYS A 526 -2.57 -39.30 -28.54
C LYS A 526 -2.21 -38.88 -27.12
N GLY A 527 -1.54 -37.74 -27.01
CA GLY A 527 -1.25 -37.11 -25.71
C GLY A 527 -2.52 -36.79 -24.92
N GLY A 528 -2.42 -36.82 -23.59
CA GLY A 528 -3.48 -36.49 -22.66
C GLY A 528 -2.95 -35.68 -21.48
N PHE A 529 -3.81 -34.85 -20.89
CA PHE A 529 -3.46 -34.00 -19.75
C PHE A 529 -4.61 -33.96 -18.74
N GLY A 530 -4.28 -33.97 -17.45
CA GLY A 530 -5.26 -33.78 -16.38
C GLY A 530 -5.85 -35.11 -15.96
N TRP A 531 -7.13 -35.34 -16.18
CA TRP A 531 -7.77 -36.59 -15.75
C TRP A 531 -7.38 -37.77 -16.66
N THR A 532 -7.10 -38.93 -16.08
CA THR A 532 -6.73 -40.19 -16.77
C THR A 532 -7.33 -41.38 -16.02
N TYR A 533 -7.57 -42.48 -16.74
CA TYR A 533 -7.72 -43.80 -16.16
C TYR A 533 -6.37 -44.52 -16.24
N TYR A 534 -5.70 -44.62 -15.09
CA TYR A 534 -4.32 -45.10 -15.01
C TYR A 534 -4.22 -46.44 -14.27
N CYS A 535 -3.41 -47.36 -14.81
CA CYS A 535 -2.95 -48.56 -14.14
C CYS A 535 -1.48 -48.42 -13.79
N LYS A 536 -1.18 -48.23 -12.50
CA LYS A 536 0.21 -48.13 -12.00
C LYS A 536 1.07 -49.37 -12.25
N LYS A 537 0.47 -50.56 -12.32
CA LYS A 537 1.23 -51.81 -12.47
C LYS A 537 1.70 -52.04 -13.91
N CYS A 538 0.87 -51.66 -14.87
CA CYS A 538 1.11 -51.89 -16.29
C CYS A 538 1.62 -50.63 -17.00
N ASP A 539 1.66 -49.50 -16.29
CA ASP A 539 1.91 -48.18 -16.83
C ASP A 539 1.00 -47.87 -18.04
N TYR A 540 -0.29 -48.14 -17.85
CA TYR A 540 -1.31 -48.05 -18.89
C TYR A 540 -2.25 -46.89 -18.60
N ASP A 541 -2.35 -45.93 -19.51
CA ASP A 541 -3.13 -44.70 -19.41
C ASP A 541 -4.19 -44.65 -20.50
N LEU A 542 -5.43 -44.34 -20.13
CA LEU A 542 -6.48 -43.99 -21.07
C LEU A 542 -7.02 -42.60 -20.79
N HIS A 543 -7.30 -41.87 -21.88
CA HIS A 543 -8.21 -40.73 -21.81
C HIS A 543 -9.55 -41.18 -21.19
N PRO A 544 -10.19 -40.34 -20.35
CA PRO A 544 -11.51 -40.65 -19.81
C PRO A 544 -12.54 -41.06 -20.86
N GLU A 545 -12.51 -40.43 -22.03
CA GLU A 545 -13.42 -40.67 -23.15
C GLU A 545 -13.13 -42.03 -23.80
N CYS A 546 -11.86 -42.32 -24.11
CA CYS A 546 -11.46 -43.63 -24.65
C CYS A 546 -11.82 -44.78 -23.71
N ALA A 547 -11.74 -44.55 -22.39
CA ALA A 547 -12.12 -45.54 -21.40
C ALA A 547 -13.65 -45.76 -21.37
N LEU A 548 -14.43 -44.68 -21.45
CA LEU A 548 -15.90 -44.73 -21.46
C LEU A 548 -16.44 -45.33 -22.76
N GLU A 549 -15.92 -44.95 -23.93
CA GLU A 549 -16.30 -45.52 -25.24
C GLU A 549 -16.10 -47.03 -25.25
N LYS A 550 -14.92 -47.51 -24.86
CA LYS A 550 -14.62 -48.95 -24.77
C LYS A 550 -15.50 -49.71 -23.77
N LYS A 551 -16.02 -49.02 -22.75
CA LYS A 551 -16.97 -49.59 -21.79
C LYS A 551 -18.37 -49.72 -22.41
N GLU A 552 -18.79 -48.76 -23.22
CA GLU A 552 -20.08 -48.75 -23.92
C GLU A 552 -20.11 -49.75 -25.10
N GLU A 553 -19.03 -49.90 -25.86
CA GLU A 553 -18.88 -50.92 -26.91
C GLU A 553 -19.14 -52.34 -26.34
N ARG A 554 -18.66 -52.61 -25.11
CA ARG A 554 -18.94 -53.85 -24.38
C ARG A 554 -20.41 -53.99 -23.97
N ALA A 555 -21.07 -52.90 -23.58
CA ALA A 555 -22.47 -52.92 -23.19
C ALA A 555 -23.40 -53.19 -24.39
N ASN A 556 -22.98 -52.78 -25.58
CA ASN A 556 -23.75 -52.90 -26.83
C ASN A 556 -23.40 -54.13 -27.69
N GLY A 557 -22.37 -54.91 -27.33
CA GLY A 557 -22.10 -56.22 -27.92
C GLY A 557 -21.47 -56.22 -29.33
N THR A 558 -20.97 -55.09 -29.82
CA THR A 558 -20.22 -54.98 -31.07
C THR A 558 -18.72 -55.05 -30.77
N SER A 559 -18.11 -56.20 -31.08
CA SER A 559 -16.67 -56.47 -30.99
C SER A 559 -15.95 -56.22 -32.31
#